data_AF-A0AAU2DNV0-F1
#
_entry.id   AF-A0AAU2DNV0-F1
#
_cell.length_a   1.000
_cell.length_b   1.000
_cell.length_c   1.000
_cell.angle_alpha   90.00
_cell.angle_beta   90.00
_cell.angle_gamma   90.00
#
_symmetry.space_group_name_H-M   'P 1'
#
loop_
_entity.id
_entity.type
_entity.pdbx_description
1 polymer ?
#
loop_
_entity_poly.entity_id
_entity_poly.type
_entity_poly.pdbx_seq_one_letter_code
_entity_poly.pdbx_strand_id
1 'polypeptide(L)'
;MTTAAERLWDELEAMGFEKEERPDGYLPALPRDITELTDQQLMALYGQFVSWTAYAAMRLVEARANEKSLKQNLNHSMATASLNASMEKTVAGRKAAAAADSQVQADEEKHVAALSLCEALEMVHKNAESRASFCSRDLSRRQNSRDTETRAHRWGV
;
A
#
# COMPACT_ATOMS: atom_id res chain seq x y z
N MET A 1 -23.78 4.26 0.54
CA MET A 1 -23.37 3.07 -0.24
C MET A 1 -22.12 2.53 0.43
N THR A 2 -22.16 1.31 0.93
CA THR A 2 -21.01 0.66 1.58
C THR A 2 -19.95 0.35 0.53
N THR A 3 -18.70 0.73 0.77
CA THR A 3 -17.58 0.47 -0.15
C THR A 3 -17.16 -1.01 -0.14
N ALA A 4 -16.38 -1.45 -1.12
CA ALA A 4 -15.85 -2.81 -1.11
C ALA A 4 -14.87 -3.03 0.04
N ALA A 5 -14.09 -2.01 0.40
CA ALA A 5 -13.23 -2.04 1.58
C ALA A 5 -14.02 -2.19 2.89
N GLU A 6 -15.15 -1.50 3.04
CA GLU A 6 -15.99 -1.63 4.25
C GLU A 6 -16.52 -3.06 4.42
N ARG A 7 -17.05 -3.66 3.34
CA ARG A 7 -17.49 -5.06 3.37
C ARG A 7 -16.37 -6.04 3.70
N LEU A 8 -15.17 -5.80 3.16
CA LEU A 8 -13.99 -6.60 3.49
C LEU A 8 -13.68 -6.52 5.00
N TRP A 9 -13.83 -5.35 5.60
CA TRP A 9 -13.59 -5.19 7.04
C TRP A 9 -14.66 -5.81 7.90
N ASP A 10 -15.93 -5.77 7.49
CA ASP A 10 -17.00 -6.48 8.19
C ASP A 10 -16.68 -8.00 8.24
N GLU A 11 -16.15 -8.57 7.14
CA GLU A 11 -15.73 -9.97 7.07
C GLU A 11 -14.49 -10.25 7.95
N LEU A 12 -13.50 -9.35 7.95
CA LEU A 12 -12.28 -9.49 8.76
C LEU A 12 -12.55 -9.34 10.26
N GLU A 13 -13.41 -8.40 10.66
CA GLU A 13 -13.83 -8.20 12.04
C GLU A 13 -14.55 -9.44 12.59
N ALA A 14 -15.41 -10.07 11.77
CA ALA A 14 -16.04 -11.34 12.12
C ALA A 14 -15.03 -12.49 12.33
N MET A 15 -13.82 -12.39 11.76
CA MET A 15 -12.71 -13.33 11.97
C MET A 15 -11.78 -12.92 13.13
N GLY A 16 -12.06 -11.81 13.81
CA GLY A 16 -11.26 -11.31 14.93
C GLY A 16 -10.05 -10.47 14.52
N PHE A 17 -10.01 -9.95 13.29
CA PHE A 17 -8.99 -8.99 12.87
C PHE A 17 -9.45 -7.56 13.08
N GLU A 18 -8.55 -6.71 13.56
CA GLU A 18 -8.78 -5.29 13.76
C GLU A 18 -8.01 -4.47 12.72
N LYS A 19 -8.47 -3.24 12.50
CA LYS A 19 -7.75 -2.28 11.66
C LYS A 19 -6.52 -1.78 12.40
N GLU A 20 -5.39 -1.75 11.70
CA GLU A 20 -4.22 -1.02 12.14
C GLU A 20 -4.56 0.46 12.28
N GLU A 21 -4.38 1.00 13.48
CA GLU A 21 -4.52 2.44 13.70
C GLU A 21 -3.44 3.18 12.93
N ARG A 22 -3.76 4.41 12.50
CA ARG A 22 -2.77 5.26 11.87
C ARG A 22 -1.67 5.57 12.89
N PRO A 23 -0.39 5.26 12.60
CA PRO A 23 0.71 5.61 13.50
C PRO A 23 0.81 7.13 13.66
N ASP A 24 1.28 7.57 14.82
CA ASP A 24 1.43 8.98 15.14
C ASP A 24 2.30 9.74 14.12
N GLY A 25 1.87 10.95 13.79
CA GLY A 25 2.60 11.86 12.91
C GLY A 25 2.64 11.42 11.44
N TYR A 26 3.84 11.37 10.88
CA TYR A 26 4.13 11.07 9.48
C TYR A 26 5.18 9.96 9.37
N LEU A 27 5.22 9.27 8.24
CA LEU A 27 6.26 8.29 7.94
C LEU A 27 7.65 8.94 8.14
N PRO A 28 8.48 8.42 9.05
CA PRO A 28 9.76 9.04 9.34
C PRO A 28 10.69 9.00 8.14
N ALA A 29 11.56 10.01 8.04
CA ALA A 29 12.68 9.97 7.10
C ALA A 29 13.79 9.09 7.67
N LEU A 30 14.48 8.36 6.79
CA LEU A 30 15.73 7.74 7.15
C LEU A 30 16.82 8.83 7.19
N PRO A 31 17.56 8.99 8.29
CA PRO A 31 18.67 9.93 8.34
C PRO A 31 19.74 9.61 7.28
N ARG A 32 20.45 10.64 6.82
CA ARG A 32 21.53 10.47 5.84
C ARG A 32 22.66 9.59 6.38
N ASP A 33 22.98 9.76 7.66
CA ASP A 33 23.92 8.90 8.38
C ASP A 33 23.21 8.21 9.54
N ILE A 34 23.08 6.89 9.44
CA ILE A 34 22.43 6.06 10.47
C ILE A 34 23.36 5.77 11.64
N THR A 35 24.67 5.93 11.46
CA THR A 35 25.68 5.61 12.48
C THR A 35 25.67 6.60 13.64
N GLU A 36 25.16 7.81 13.42
CA GLU A 36 24.96 8.84 14.44
C GLU A 36 23.83 8.50 15.42
N LEU A 37 22.90 7.62 15.03
CA LEU A 37 21.83 7.17 15.92
C LEU A 37 22.40 6.25 16.99
N THR A 38 22.00 6.45 18.24
CA THR A 38 22.17 5.43 19.30
C THR A 38 21.31 4.21 19.00
N ASP A 39 21.62 3.06 19.60
CA ASP A 39 20.83 1.83 19.41
C ASP A 39 19.37 2.00 19.84
N GLN A 40 19.12 2.78 20.90
CA GLN A 40 17.77 3.07 21.36
C GLN A 40 16.99 3.90 20.32
N GLN A 41 17.62 4.93 19.74
CA GLN A 41 17.02 5.73 18.68
C GLN A 41 16.78 4.88 17.42
N LEU A 42 17.71 4.01 17.07
CA LEU A 42 17.61 3.12 15.92
C LEU A 42 16.50 2.07 16.10
N MET A 43 16.34 1.51 17.29
CA MET A 43 15.21 0.63 17.62
C MET A 43 13.87 1.36 17.58
N ALA A 44 13.80 2.59 18.08
CA ALA A 44 12.59 3.41 18.00
C ALA A 44 12.22 3.72 16.55
N LEU A 45 13.19 4.12 15.73
CA LEU A 45 13.00 4.38 14.30
C LEU A 45 12.57 3.12 13.54
N TYR A 46 13.16 1.97 13.85
CA TYR A 46 12.75 0.68 13.32
C TYR A 46 11.29 0.37 13.66
N GLY A 47 10.88 0.53 14.92
CA GLY A 47 9.49 0.32 15.35
C GLY A 47 8.48 1.23 14.64
N GLN A 48 8.87 2.50 14.41
CA GLN A 48 8.05 3.41 13.62
C GLN A 48 7.90 2.91 12.17
N PHE A 49 8.98 2.47 11.52
CA PHE A 49 8.88 1.93 10.16
C PHE A 49 8.02 0.65 10.10
N VAL A 50 8.11 -0.24 11.09
CA VAL A 50 7.26 -1.44 11.17
C VAL A 50 5.78 -1.05 11.27
N SER A 51 5.44 -0.13 12.17
CA SER A 51 4.06 0.35 12.35
C SER A 51 3.51 0.98 11.07
N TRP A 52 4.31 1.84 10.42
CA TRP A 52 3.94 2.44 9.13
C TRP A 52 3.85 1.41 7.99
N THR A 53 4.66 0.35 8.02
CA THR A 53 4.60 -0.74 7.03
C THR A 53 3.28 -1.50 7.14
N ALA A 54 2.87 -1.84 8.36
CA ALA A 54 1.61 -2.52 8.64
C ALA A 54 0.40 -1.66 8.22
N TYR A 55 0.38 -0.39 8.66
CA TYR A 55 -0.66 0.55 8.27
C TYR A 55 -0.74 0.76 6.74
N ALA A 56 0.40 0.93 6.06
CA ALA A 56 0.42 1.08 4.60
C ALA A 56 -0.04 -0.19 3.87
N ALA A 57 0.32 -1.38 4.37
CA ALA A 57 -0.15 -2.65 3.83
C ALA A 57 -1.68 -2.76 3.91
N MET A 58 -2.23 -2.40 5.08
CA MET A 58 -3.67 -2.38 5.31
C MET A 58 -4.39 -1.43 4.33
N ARG A 59 -3.92 -0.18 4.24
CA ARG A 59 -4.51 0.82 3.33
C ARG A 59 -4.40 0.39 1.86
N LEU A 60 -3.31 -0.28 1.48
CA LEU A 60 -3.14 -0.82 0.13
C LEU A 60 -4.18 -1.90 -0.19
N VAL A 61 -4.46 -2.80 0.76
CA VAL A 61 -5.50 -3.83 0.58
C VAL A 61 -6.88 -3.20 0.39
N GLU A 62 -7.23 -2.20 1.21
CA GLU A 62 -8.49 -1.45 1.06
C GLU A 62 -8.59 -0.77 -0.31
N ALA A 63 -7.51 -0.10 -0.74
CA ALA A 63 -7.46 0.57 -2.03
C ALA A 63 -7.67 -0.44 -3.18
N ARG A 64 -7.02 -1.61 -3.12
CA ARG A 64 -7.16 -2.68 -4.12
C ARG A 64 -8.57 -3.29 -4.14
N ALA A 65 -9.21 -3.45 -2.98
CA ALA A 65 -10.60 -3.90 -2.90
C ALA A 65 -11.55 -2.91 -3.61
N ASN A 66 -11.35 -1.61 -3.35
CA ASN A 66 -12.14 -0.56 -3.99
C ASN A 66 -11.85 -0.43 -5.49
N GLU A 67 -10.59 -0.48 -5.92
CA GLU A 67 -10.20 -0.47 -7.34
C GLU A 67 -10.89 -1.62 -8.09
N LYS A 68 -10.86 -2.83 -7.52
CA LYS A 68 -11.51 -4.00 -8.13
C LYS A 68 -13.01 -3.79 -8.30
N SER A 69 -13.67 -3.19 -7.30
CA SER A 69 -15.10 -2.87 -7.37
C SER A 69 -15.39 -1.80 -8.43
N LEU A 70 -14.55 -0.76 -8.54
CA LEU A 70 -14.71 0.29 -9.54
C LEU A 70 -14.46 -0.23 -10.96
N LYS A 71 -13.49 -1.14 -11.13
CA LYS A 71 -13.26 -1.84 -12.39
C LYS A 71 -14.47 -2.68 -12.82
N GLN A 72 -15.13 -3.35 -11.87
CA GLN A 72 -16.37 -4.08 -12.15
C GLN A 72 -17.49 -3.14 -12.59
N ASN A 73 -17.64 -1.99 -11.94
CA ASN A 73 -18.62 -0.97 -12.32
C ASN A 73 -18.33 -0.42 -13.72
N LEU A 74 -17.08 -0.09 -14.03
CA LEU A 74 -16.66 0.34 -15.37
C LEU A 74 -16.98 -0.70 -16.43
N ASN A 75 -16.67 -1.98 -16.19
CA ASN A 75 -17.00 -3.05 -17.13
C ASN A 75 -18.52 -3.15 -17.35
N HIS A 76 -19.32 -2.94 -16.30
CA HIS A 76 -20.78 -2.96 -16.37
C HIS A 76 -21.33 -1.76 -17.17
N SER A 77 -20.82 -0.55 -16.93
CA SER A 77 -21.24 0.64 -17.69
C SER A 77 -20.82 0.53 -19.15
N MET A 78 -19.61 0.06 -19.46
CA MET A 78 -19.15 -0.20 -20.83
C MET A 78 -20.03 -1.21 -21.56
N ALA A 79 -20.42 -2.30 -20.89
CA ALA A 79 -21.32 -3.31 -21.46
C ALA A 79 -22.71 -2.72 -21.75
N THR A 80 -23.24 -1.93 -20.81
CA THR A 80 -24.54 -1.27 -20.94
C THR A 80 -24.54 -0.24 -22.07
N ALA A 81 -23.51 0.61 -22.13
CA ALA A 81 -23.34 1.59 -23.20
C ALA A 81 -23.19 0.91 -24.58
N SER A 82 -22.48 -0.21 -24.65
CA SER A 82 -22.34 -1.01 -25.88
C SER A 82 -23.67 -1.61 -26.35
N LEU A 83 -24.54 -2.03 -25.43
CA LEU A 83 -25.88 -2.51 -25.76
C LEU A 83 -26.78 -1.37 -26.25
N ASN A 84 -26.68 -0.18 -25.64
CA ASN A 84 -27.44 1.00 -26.03
C ASN A 84 -26.99 1.58 -27.38
N ALA A 85 -25.73 1.38 -27.77
CA ALA A 85 -25.19 1.72 -29.08
C ALA A 85 -25.65 0.77 -30.22
N SER A 86 -26.79 0.09 -30.07
CA SER A 86 -27.29 -0.93 -31.02
C SER A 86 -27.50 -0.40 -32.45
N MET A 87 -27.70 0.91 -32.60
CA MET A 87 -27.86 1.62 -33.87
C MET A 87 -26.58 1.65 -34.73
N GLU A 88 -25.41 1.47 -34.12
CA GLU A 88 -24.14 1.43 -34.85
C GLU A 88 -23.97 0.09 -35.57
N LYS A 89 -23.68 0.14 -36.88
CA LYS A 89 -23.61 -1.05 -37.75
C LYS A 89 -22.27 -1.77 -37.68
N THR A 90 -21.23 -1.08 -37.22
CA THR A 90 -19.87 -1.64 -37.14
C THR A 90 -19.47 -1.86 -35.68
N VAL A 91 -18.65 -2.89 -35.42
CA VAL A 91 -18.09 -3.15 -34.09
C VAL A 91 -17.25 -1.95 -33.61
N ALA A 92 -16.53 -1.31 -34.54
CA ALA A 92 -15.76 -0.10 -34.24
C ALA A 92 -16.65 1.08 -33.85
N GLY A 93 -17.74 1.33 -34.59
CA GLY A 93 -18.72 2.38 -34.28
C GLY A 93 -19.39 2.15 -32.93
N ARG A 94 -19.78 0.91 -32.61
CA ARG A 94 -20.33 0.55 -31.29
C ARG A 94 -19.37 0.84 -30.15
N LYS A 95 -18.09 0.48 -30.31
CA LYS A 95 -17.06 0.77 -29.30
C LYS A 95 -16.82 2.27 -29.12
N ALA A 96 -16.77 3.03 -30.22
CA ALA A 96 -16.60 4.48 -30.16
C ALA A 96 -17.80 5.16 -29.49
N ALA A 97 -19.02 4.77 -29.84
CA ALA A 97 -20.23 5.28 -29.21
C ALA A 97 -20.32 4.92 -27.72
N ALA A 98 -19.93 3.70 -27.34
CA ALA A 98 -19.89 3.29 -25.94
C ALA A 98 -18.82 4.03 -25.13
N ALA A 99 -17.66 4.33 -25.72
CA ALA A 99 -16.61 5.13 -25.08
C ALA A 99 -16.95 6.62 -24.96
N ALA A 100 -17.87 7.11 -25.81
CA ALA A 100 -18.40 8.47 -25.72
C ALA A 100 -19.49 8.64 -24.65
N ASP A 101 -19.94 7.54 -24.03
CA ASP A 101 -20.94 7.57 -22.97
C ASP A 101 -20.37 8.24 -21.71
N SER A 102 -21.09 9.24 -21.18
CA SER A 102 -20.64 10.03 -20.03
C SER A 102 -20.49 9.22 -18.75
N GLN A 103 -21.28 8.15 -18.57
CA GLN A 103 -21.19 7.28 -17.41
C GLN A 103 -19.94 6.40 -17.50
N VAL A 104 -19.62 5.89 -18.70
CA VAL A 104 -18.38 5.15 -18.94
C VAL A 104 -17.16 6.02 -18.63
N GLN A 105 -17.14 7.27 -19.11
CA GLN A 105 -16.05 8.21 -18.81
C GLN A 105 -15.91 8.49 -17.32
N ALA A 106 -17.03 8.75 -16.63
CA ALA A 106 -17.02 8.98 -15.19
C ALA A 106 -16.55 7.78 -14.36
N ASP A 107 -16.89 6.55 -14.78
CA ASP A 107 -16.43 5.33 -14.11
C ASP A 107 -14.97 5.00 -14.44
N GLU A 108 -14.50 5.36 -15.64
CA GLU A 108 -13.10 5.24 -16.04
C GLU A 108 -12.21 6.18 -15.22
N GLU A 109 -12.61 7.44 -15.06
CA GLU A 109 -11.89 8.41 -14.22
C GLU A 109 -11.76 7.92 -12.76
N LYS A 110 -12.84 7.37 -12.20
CA LYS A 110 -12.81 6.80 -10.84
C LYS A 110 -11.90 5.59 -10.76
N HIS A 111 -11.93 4.70 -11.76
CA HIS A 111 -11.08 3.53 -11.82
C HIS A 111 -9.61 3.90 -11.90
N VAL A 112 -9.25 4.84 -12.78
CA VAL A 112 -7.87 5.36 -12.93
C VAL A 112 -7.40 5.99 -11.62
N ALA A 113 -8.22 6.83 -10.98
CA ALA A 113 -7.87 7.44 -9.70
C ALA A 113 -7.62 6.38 -8.59
N ALA A 114 -8.44 5.32 -8.55
CA ALA A 114 -8.27 4.23 -7.60
C ALA A 114 -7.02 3.40 -7.89
N LEU A 115 -6.70 3.17 -9.17
CA LEU A 115 -5.47 2.48 -9.58
C LEU A 115 -4.22 3.28 -9.16
N SER A 116 -4.19 4.58 -9.45
CA SER A 116 -3.09 5.45 -9.04
C SER A 116 -2.90 5.48 -7.52
N LEU A 117 -3.99 5.44 -6.75
CA LEU A 117 -3.92 5.34 -5.29
C LEU A 117 -3.29 4.01 -4.85
N CYS A 118 -3.65 2.89 -5.48
CA CYS A 118 -3.04 1.58 -5.20
C CYS A 118 -1.53 1.61 -5.44
N GLU A 119 -1.10 2.13 -6.59
CA GLU A 119 0.32 2.24 -6.95
C GLU A 119 1.09 3.13 -5.95
N ALA A 120 0.51 4.26 -5.56
CA ALA A 120 1.10 5.16 -4.58
C ALA A 120 1.25 4.50 -3.20
N LEU A 121 0.22 3.80 -2.72
CA LEU A 121 0.28 3.08 -1.44
C LEU A 121 1.26 1.91 -1.47
N GLU A 122 1.36 1.21 -2.60
CA GLU A 122 2.34 0.14 -2.79
C GLU A 122 3.77 0.68 -2.72
N MET A 123 4.04 1.83 -3.34
CA MET A 123 5.32 2.50 -3.22
C MET A 123 5.62 2.89 -1.75
N VAL A 124 4.65 3.46 -1.04
CA VAL A 124 4.81 3.83 0.39
C VAL A 124 5.11 2.61 1.25
N HIS A 125 4.37 1.52 1.07
CA HIS A 125 4.57 0.27 1.79
C HIS A 125 5.97 -0.31 1.54
N LYS A 126 6.39 -0.44 0.28
CA LYS A 126 7.73 -0.95 -0.09
C LYS A 126 8.86 -0.08 0.46
N ASN A 127 8.67 1.23 0.47
CA ASN A 127 9.65 2.17 1.02
C ASN A 127 9.77 2.03 2.54
N ALA A 128 8.65 1.93 3.26
CA ALA A 128 8.65 1.73 4.71
C ALA A 128 9.30 0.39 5.07
N GLU A 129 8.97 -0.68 4.36
CA GLU A 129 9.53 -2.01 4.55
C GLU A 129 11.05 -2.03 4.31
N SER A 130 11.50 -1.40 3.21
CA SER A 130 12.93 -1.30 2.88
C SER A 130 13.72 -0.53 3.95
N ARG A 131 13.14 0.55 4.49
CA ARG A 131 13.76 1.33 5.58
C ARG A 131 13.77 0.55 6.89
N ALA A 132 12.72 -0.19 7.21
CA ALA A 132 12.68 -1.10 8.37
C ALA A 132 13.78 -2.17 8.25
N SER A 133 13.91 -2.80 7.08
CA SER A 133 14.94 -3.80 6.79
C SER A 133 16.35 -3.23 6.94
N PHE A 134 16.58 -2.01 6.46
CA PHE A 134 17.86 -1.33 6.64
C PHE A 134 18.20 -1.07 8.12
N CYS A 135 17.25 -0.56 8.91
CA CYS A 135 17.45 -0.33 10.35
C CYS A 135 17.73 -1.65 11.09
N SER A 136 16.97 -2.71 10.79
CA SER A 136 17.16 -4.04 11.37
C SER A 136 18.56 -4.59 11.09
N ARG A 137 19.05 -4.46 9.86
CA ARG A 137 20.41 -4.90 9.48
C ARG A 137 21.49 -4.14 10.24
N ASP A 138 21.35 -2.82 10.43
CA ASP A 138 22.33 -2.04 11.19
C ASP A 138 22.31 -2.40 12.68
N LEU A 139 21.14 -2.65 13.28
CA LEU A 139 21.04 -3.17 14.65
C LEU A 139 21.79 -4.49 14.81
N SER A 140 21.56 -5.44 13.90
CA SER A 140 22.27 -6.73 13.92
C SER A 140 23.78 -6.57 13.73
N ARG A 141 24.22 -5.65 12.86
CA ARG A 141 25.65 -5.35 12.68
C ARG A 141 26.29 -4.87 13.99
N ARG A 142 25.65 -3.92 14.69
CA ARG A 142 26.16 -3.36 15.95
C ARG A 142 26.24 -4.40 17.06
N GLN A 143 25.25 -5.28 17.16
CA GLN A 143 25.25 -6.39 18.12
C GLN A 143 26.44 -7.33 17.88
N ASN A 144 26.68 -7.72 16.63
CA ASN A 144 27.80 -8.61 16.28
C ASN A 144 29.18 -7.98 16.48
N SER A 145 29.33 -6.66 16.22
CA SER A 145 30.58 -5.95 16.45
C SER A 145 30.96 -5.91 17.93
N ARG A 146 29.99 -5.64 18.83
CA ARG A 146 30.22 -5.65 20.28
C ARG A 146 30.68 -7.03 20.77
N ASP A 147 30.06 -8.10 20.31
CA ASP A 147 30.44 -9.47 20.70
C ASP A 147 31.87 -9.84 20.29
N THR A 148 32.34 -9.31 19.16
CA THR A 148 33.69 -9.55 18.63
C THR A 148 34.75 -8.79 19.45
N GLU A 149 34.51 -7.52 19.77
CA GLU A 149 35.39 -6.72 20.65
C GLU A 149 35.47 -7.31 22.07
N THR A 150 34.34 -7.79 22.61
CA THR A 150 34.30 -8.36 23.97
C THR A 150 35.01 -9.72 24.05
N ARG A 151 35.03 -10.52 22.97
CA ARG A 151 35.80 -11.78 22.92
C ARG A 151 37.31 -11.56 22.88
N ALA A 152 37.78 -10.51 22.19
CA ALA A 152 39.19 -10.11 22.25
C ALA A 152 39.61 -9.75 23.68
N HIS A 153 38.70 -9.22 24.49
CA HIS A 153 38.93 -8.93 25.91
C HIS A 153 38.84 -10.16 26.84
N ARG A 154 38.23 -11.27 26.38
CA ARG A 154 38.05 -12.51 27.15
C ARG A 154 39.19 -13.52 26.94
N TRP A 155 39.88 -13.44 25.81
CA TRP A 155 41.03 -14.30 25.47
C TRP A 155 42.31 -13.50 25.16
N GLY A 156 42.31 -12.20 25.47
CA GLY A 156 43.46 -11.32 25.28
C GLY A 156 44.48 -11.46 26.42
N VAL A 157 45.67 -11.91 26.04
CA VAL A 157 46.97 -11.51 26.61
C VAL A 157 47.11 -10.00 26.53
#